data_AF-A0A523V101-F1
#
_entry.id   AF-A0A523V101-F1
#
_cell.length_a   1.000
_cell.length_b   1.000
_cell.length_c   1.000
_cell.angle_alpha   90.00
_cell.angle_beta   90.00
_cell.angle_gamma   90.00
#
_symmetry.space_group_name_H-M   'P 1'
#
loop_
_entity.id
_entity.type
_entity.pdbx_description
1 polymer ?
#
loop_
_entity_poly.entity_id
_entity_poly.type
_entity_poly.pdbx_seq_one_letter_code
_entity_poly.pdbx_strand_id
1 'polypeptide(L)'
;MSNSEIKLNDDTILLHGGHEPDSSTYSRAVPIYQTTSYQFKDTDHAANLFGLKEFGNIYSRIMNPTNDVLEKRIALLEGGVGALAVASG
;
A
#
# COMPACT_ATOMS: atom_id res chain seq x y z
N MET A 1 -11.03 0.44 -29.59
CA MET A 1 -11.18 1.65 -28.76
C MET A 1 -9.89 1.76 -27.96
N SER A 2 -9.09 2.79 -28.22
CA SER A 2 -7.85 3.03 -27.49
C SER A 2 -8.21 3.27 -26.03
N ASN A 3 -7.78 2.40 -25.10
CA ASN A 3 -7.81 2.68 -23.67
C ASN A 3 -6.82 3.82 -23.41
N SER A 4 -7.27 5.06 -23.62
CA SER A 4 -6.61 6.21 -23.01
C SER A 4 -6.75 6.02 -21.50
N GLU A 5 -5.64 5.81 -20.80
CA GLU A 5 -5.61 5.81 -19.34
C GLU A 5 -6.30 7.08 -18.85
N ILE A 6 -7.43 6.92 -18.14
CA ILE A 6 -8.16 8.05 -17.58
C ILE A 6 -7.26 8.63 -16.49
N LYS A 7 -6.62 9.77 -16.78
CA LYS A 7 -5.93 10.55 -15.75
C LYS A 7 -7.00 11.08 -14.79
N LEU A 8 -6.99 10.59 -13.56
CA LEU A 8 -7.84 11.08 -12.49
C LEU A 8 -7.45 12.52 -12.12
N ASN A 9 -8.41 13.30 -11.65
CA ASN A 9 -8.14 14.62 -11.08
C ASN A 9 -7.41 14.47 -9.74
N ASP A 10 -6.46 15.37 -9.45
CA ASP A 10 -5.69 15.43 -8.19
C ASP A 10 -6.60 15.42 -6.96
N ASP A 11 -7.74 16.13 -6.95
CA ASP A 11 -8.70 16.12 -5.85
C ASP A 11 -9.27 14.71 -5.59
N THR A 12 -9.47 13.94 -6.65
CA THR A 12 -9.91 12.54 -6.56
C THR A 12 -8.78 11.66 -6.01
N ILE A 13 -7.55 11.88 -6.45
CA ILE A 13 -6.37 11.13 -5.97
C ILE A 13 -6.12 11.44 -4.48
N LEU A 14 -6.24 12.70 -4.06
CA LEU A 14 -6.09 13.10 -2.66
C LEU A 14 -7.05 12.34 -1.74
N LEU A 15 -8.28 12.13 -2.19
CA LEU A 15 -9.31 11.44 -1.40
C LEU A 15 -9.30 9.91 -1.53
N HIS A 16 -8.94 9.37 -2.70
CA HIS A 16 -9.14 7.95 -3.03
C HIS A 16 -7.88 7.22 -3.50
N GLY A 17 -6.84 7.93 -3.94
CA GLY A 17 -5.62 7.34 -4.45
C GLY A 17 -5.00 6.35 -3.47
N GLY A 18 -4.61 5.19 -3.98
CA GLY A 18 -3.92 4.14 -3.22
C GLY A 18 -4.79 3.35 -2.23
N HIS A 19 -6.09 3.64 -2.10
CA HIS A 19 -6.98 2.95 -1.15
C HIS A 19 -8.21 2.35 -1.82
N GLU A 20 -8.46 1.07 -1.53
CA GLU A 20 -9.71 0.38 -1.83
C GLU A 20 -10.40 -0.02 -0.52
N PRO A 21 -11.75 -0.07 -0.45
CA PRO A 21 -12.47 -0.51 0.76
C PRO A 21 -11.89 -1.80 1.33
N ASP A 22 -11.72 -1.85 2.65
CA ASP A 22 -11.18 -3.04 3.30
C ASP A 22 -12.06 -4.27 2.99
N SER A 23 -11.47 -5.31 2.43
CA SER A 23 -12.21 -6.51 2.00
C SER A 23 -12.80 -7.32 3.16
N SER A 24 -12.27 -7.17 4.37
CA SER A 24 -12.71 -7.95 5.53
C SER A 24 -13.90 -7.34 6.27
N THR A 25 -14.00 -6.01 6.28
CA THR A 25 -15.00 -5.25 7.06
C THR A 25 -15.79 -4.25 6.23
N TYR A 26 -15.41 -4.03 4.97
CA TYR A 26 -15.93 -2.97 4.10
C TYR A 26 -15.75 -1.55 4.66
N SER A 27 -14.76 -1.36 5.53
CA SER A 27 -14.40 -0.02 6.02
C SER A 27 -14.01 0.88 4.86
N ARG A 28 -14.67 2.04 4.74
CA ARG A 28 -14.31 3.05 3.74
C ARG A 28 -13.05 3.81 4.14
N ALA A 29 -12.88 4.11 5.43
CA ALA A 29 -11.65 4.69 5.94
C ALA A 29 -10.52 3.65 5.95
N VAL A 30 -9.29 4.10 5.74
CA VAL A 30 -8.09 3.27 5.83
C VAL A 30 -7.94 2.76 7.27
N PRO A 31 -7.89 1.45 7.52
CA PRO A 31 -7.59 0.94 8.84
C PRO A 31 -6.17 1.32 9.30
N ILE A 32 -6.01 1.56 10.60
CA ILE A 32 -4.71 1.89 11.19
C ILE A 32 -4.03 0.58 11.62
N TYR A 33 -2.99 0.18 10.88
CA TYR A 33 -2.16 -0.98 11.20
C TYR A 33 -1.04 -0.59 12.17
N GLN A 34 -1.39 -0.21 13.39
CA GLN A 34 -0.44 0.13 14.46
C GLN A 34 0.18 -1.13 15.10
N THR A 35 0.96 -1.85 14.30
CA THR A 35 1.69 -3.06 14.69
C THR A 35 3.16 -2.94 14.32
N THR A 36 4.01 -3.77 14.89
CA THR A 36 5.42 -3.89 14.51
C THR A 36 5.68 -5.06 13.56
N SER A 37 4.81 -6.07 13.55
CA SER A 37 5.02 -7.36 12.89
C SER A 37 3.72 -7.97 12.36
N TYR A 38 3.87 -8.94 11.44
CA TYR A 38 2.77 -9.65 10.79
C TYR A 38 2.99 -11.15 10.90
N GLN A 39 1.92 -11.89 11.20
CA GLN A 39 1.96 -13.34 11.31
C GLN A 39 2.11 -13.98 9.92
N PHE A 40 3.03 -14.94 9.80
CA PHE A 40 3.11 -15.80 8.62
C PHE A 40 2.09 -16.93 8.70
N LYS A 41 1.52 -17.30 7.55
CA LYS A 41 0.61 -18.45 7.44
C LYS A 41 1.32 -19.76 7.81
N ASP A 42 2.54 -19.93 7.32
CA ASP A 42 3.44 -21.05 7.58
C ASP A 42 4.91 -20.65 7.29
N THR A 43 5.83 -21.62 7.36
CA THR A 43 7.27 -21.40 7.14
C THR A 43 7.63 -21.18 5.66
N ASP A 44 6.90 -21.78 4.73
CA ASP A 44 7.11 -21.60 3.29
C ASP A 44 6.69 -20.20 2.84
N HIS A 45 5.56 -19.70 3.34
CA HIS A 45 5.11 -18.31 3.16
C HIS A 45 6.16 -17.32 3.68
N ALA A 46 6.74 -17.56 4.86
CA ALA A 46 7.82 -16.71 5.37
C ALA A 46 9.04 -16.71 4.42
N ALA A 47 9.49 -17.88 3.97
CA ALA A 47 10.61 -18.01 3.04
C ALA A 47 10.35 -17.30 1.70
N ASN A 48 9.11 -17.36 1.20
CA ASN A 48 8.71 -16.68 -0.03
C ASN A 48 8.75 -15.15 0.12
N LEU A 49 8.25 -14.61 1.23
CA LEU A 49 8.30 -13.16 1.50
C LEU A 49 9.75 -12.65 1.59
N PHE A 50 10.61 -13.32 2.36
CA PHE A 50 12.02 -12.92 2.48
C PHE A 50 12.82 -13.15 1.19
N GLY A 51 12.44 -14.14 0.39
CA GLY A 51 13.02 -14.41 -0.93
C GLY A 51 12.46 -13.55 -2.05
N LEU A 52 11.56 -12.60 -1.76
CA LEU A 52 10.86 -11.73 -2.72
C LEU A 52 10.11 -12.51 -3.83
N LYS A 53 9.69 -13.75 -3.51
CA LYS A 53 8.88 -14.59 -4.40
C LYS A 53 7.38 -14.30 -4.25
N GLU A 54 6.99 -13.76 -3.10
CA GLU A 54 5.64 -13.31 -2.77
C GLU A 54 5.73 -11.90 -2.18
N PHE A 55 4.77 -11.04 -2.54
CA PHE A 55 4.65 -9.70 -1.95
C PHE A 55 3.75 -9.76 -0.72
N GLY A 56 4.20 -9.15 0.37
CA GLY A 56 3.44 -9.08 1.60
C GLY A 56 4.23 -8.39 2.72
N ASN A 57 3.57 -8.22 3.86
CA ASN A 57 4.17 -7.55 5.00
C ASN A 57 4.93 -8.53 5.89
N ILE A 58 6.16 -8.17 6.27
CA ILE A 58 7.00 -8.94 7.19
C ILE A 58 7.06 -8.23 8.55
N TYR A 59 7.50 -6.96 8.54
CA TYR A 59 7.54 -6.09 9.71
C TYR A 59 7.46 -4.61 9.29
N SER A 60 6.90 -3.76 10.15
CA SER A 60 6.48 -2.39 9.78
C SER A 60 7.62 -1.46 9.38
N ARG A 61 8.88 -1.76 9.75
CA ARG A 61 10.04 -0.96 9.34
C ARG A 61 10.31 -0.99 7.83
N ILE A 62 9.90 -2.04 7.11
CA ILE A 62 10.08 -2.12 5.65
C ILE A 62 8.79 -1.86 4.88
N MET A 63 7.63 -2.26 5.43
CA MET A 63 6.33 -2.08 4.78
C MET A 63 5.24 -2.17 5.85
N ASN A 64 4.27 -1.27 5.77
CA ASN A 64 3.07 -1.25 6.61
C ASN A 64 1.87 -0.84 5.74
N PRO A 65 0.72 -1.53 5.78
CA PRO A 65 -0.40 -1.23 4.89
C PRO A 65 -0.95 0.20 5.02
N THR A 66 -0.89 0.81 6.21
CA THR A 66 -1.31 2.21 6.37
C THR A 66 -0.35 3.16 5.64
N ASN A 67 0.95 2.89 5.70
CA ASN A 67 1.97 3.67 4.98
C ASN A 67 1.94 3.41 3.48
N ASP A 68 1.69 2.18 3.04
CA ASP A 68 1.59 1.80 1.63
C ASP A 68 0.49 2.58 0.90
N VAL A 69 -0.65 2.85 1.56
CA VAL A 69 -1.69 3.74 1.02
C VAL A 69 -1.15 5.16 0.81
N LEU A 70 -0.40 5.70 1.78
CA LEU A 70 0.23 7.02 1.66
C LEU A 70 1.24 7.03 0.50
N GLU A 71 2.11 6.03 0.43
CA GLU A 71 3.15 5.89 -0.59
C GLU A 71 2.54 5.83 -2.00
N LYS A 72 1.54 4.97 -2.21
CA LYS A 72 0.80 4.89 -3.47
C LYS A 72 0.13 6.20 -3.82
N ARG A 73 -0.48 6.89 -2.84
CA ARG A 73 -1.16 8.18 -3.08
C ARG A 73 -0.18 9.25 -3.52
N ILE A 74 0.97 9.38 -2.86
CA ILE A 74 2.01 10.34 -3.24
C ILE A 74 2.58 10.01 -4.61
N ALA A 75 2.86 8.73 -4.90
CA ALA A 75 3.32 8.31 -6.21
C ALA A 75 2.32 8.69 -7.33
N LEU A 76 1.02 8.49 -7.09
CA LEU A 76 -0.05 8.89 -8.03
C LEU A 76 -0.10 10.41 -8.24
N LEU A 77 0.06 11.21 -7.19
CA LEU A 77 0.04 12.68 -7.27
C LEU A 77 1.26 13.22 -8.03
N GLU A 78 2.43 12.67 -7.78
CA GLU A 78 3.69 13.12 -8.41
C GLU A 78 3.94 12.50 -9.80
N GLY A 79 3.10 11.55 -10.22
CA GLY A 79 3.32 10.78 -11.46
C GLY A 79 4.54 9.86 -11.39
N GLY A 80 4.95 9.46 -10.18
CA GLY A 80 6.04 8.53 -9.93
C GLY A 80 5.61 7.06 -10.01
N VAL A 81 6.59 6.16 -10.19
CA VAL A 81 6.35 4.71 -10.19
C VAL A 81 6.25 4.11 -8.78
N GLY A 82 6.62 4.88 -7.76
CA GLY A 82 6.58 4.49 -6.35
C GLY A 82 7.03 5.66 -5.45
N ALA A 83 6.72 5.55 -4.16
CA ALA A 83 7.17 6.47 -3.12
C ALA A 83 7.50 5.67 -1.85
N LEU A 84 8.12 6.33 -0.86
CA LEU A 84 8.50 5.70 0.41
C LEU A 84 8.26 6.67 1.56
N ALA A 85 7.49 6.24 2.56
CA ALA A 85 7.22 7.02 3.76
C ALA A 85 8.37 6.85 4.76
N VAL A 86 8.88 7.97 5.27
CA VAL A 86 9.97 8.03 6.25
C VAL A 86 9.60 8.94 7.41
N ALA A 87 10.36 8.88 8.51
CA ALA A 87 10.06 9.64 9.71
C ALA A 87 10.23 11.16 9.54
N SER A 88 11.13 11.60 8.66
CA SER A 88 11.41 13.00 8.36
C SER A 88 11.94 13.17 6.93
N GLY A 89 11.79 14.38 6.37
CA GLY A 89 12.41 14.78 5.10
C GLY A 89 13.90 15.05 5.20
#